data_AF-S9VUI8-F1
#
_entry.id   AF-S9VUI8-F1
#
_cell.length_a   1.000
_cell.length_b   1.000
_cell.length_c   1.000
_cell.angle_alpha   90.00
_cell.angle_beta   90.00
_cell.angle_gamma   90.00
#
_symmetry.space_group_name_H-M   'P 1'
#
loop_
_entity.id
_entity.type
_entity.pdbx_description
1 polymer ?
#
loop_
_entity_poly.entity_id
_entity_poly.type
_entity_poly.pdbx_seq_one_letter_code
_entity_poly.pdbx_strand_id
1 'polypeptide(L)'
;MTSYRIIDNPETVDYTTKCCARTTDGIYYQIPKDFFRLHPSLVRRKLLLLEPFDVPIDSETMNPLLLALEKVAILSIQATGDGSTDEERLPWMRNLSKKQLKFVYGCLGITSWDGKDAIPFYEKTMPDVNEVVWVKIARVTDASAVVHLLEYGKKEGSIPYTEVTRKRVRSMGKLIKVGRNEAAQVQRIDREKGYIDLSKKQVTAQESRECEARFKKGNDVRSIMCHVADICEVPPMELMEKIAFPLYRRTADKHAWEWLVELNQSKDVQGILGPLNLPQNIIDTLMDTLTKSIRPKMLTLFAEVEITCFECDGVDAIRDVLIVGRTLGNKDPKLAMTVAIVGPPKYSLRIRTEFESEGLNLLTEVIDKMKVEIARRRGQLKVVTSPQATVTQDKDEKDNDEQDEEEGED
;
A
#
# COMPACT_ATOMS: atom_id res chain seq x y z
N MET A 1 23.50 -18.58 32.44
CA MET A 1 24.36 -19.20 31.41
C MET A 1 24.16 -18.40 30.14
N THR A 2 25.21 -17.83 29.57
CA THR A 2 25.14 -17.05 28.34
C THR A 2 24.53 -17.93 27.24
N SER A 3 23.51 -17.42 26.57
CA SER A 3 22.74 -18.15 25.55
C SER A 3 23.52 -18.40 24.23
N TYR A 4 24.67 -17.75 24.06
CA TYR A 4 25.56 -17.86 22.91
C TYR A 4 26.97 -18.35 23.30
N ARG A 5 27.69 -18.96 22.34
CA ARG A 5 29.10 -19.40 22.49
C ARG A 5 29.92 -19.14 21.24
N ILE A 6 31.19 -18.80 21.41
CA ILE A 6 32.17 -18.76 20.32
C ILE A 6 32.64 -20.19 20.06
N ILE A 7 32.80 -20.55 18.80
CA ILE A 7 33.19 -21.89 18.37
C ILE A 7 34.29 -21.83 17.31
N ASP A 8 35.20 -22.80 17.35
CA ASP A 8 36.29 -22.89 16.37
C ASP A 8 35.90 -23.72 15.13
N ASN A 9 34.94 -24.64 15.28
CA ASN A 9 34.47 -25.51 14.19
C ASN A 9 32.93 -25.47 14.06
N PRO A 10 32.38 -25.05 12.89
CA PRO A 10 30.93 -24.97 12.65
C PRO A 10 30.20 -26.33 12.72
N GLU A 11 30.89 -27.46 12.51
CA GLU A 11 30.28 -28.80 12.57
C GLU A 11 29.80 -29.21 13.97
N THR A 12 30.26 -28.51 15.01
CA THR A 12 29.91 -28.80 16.42
C THR A 12 28.56 -28.19 16.85
N VAL A 13 27.90 -27.46 15.94
CA VAL A 13 26.66 -26.74 16.24
C VAL A 13 25.45 -27.65 16.14
N ASP A 14 24.62 -27.65 17.18
CA ASP A 14 23.26 -28.18 17.09
C ASP A 14 22.35 -27.24 16.27
N TYR A 15 22.27 -27.51 14.97
CA TYR A 15 21.45 -26.75 14.02
C TYR A 15 19.95 -26.97 14.19
N THR A 16 19.48 -27.83 15.10
CA THR A 16 18.04 -27.97 15.35
C THR A 16 17.49 -26.75 16.09
N THR A 17 18.20 -26.31 17.14
CA THR A 17 17.80 -25.22 18.03
C THR A 17 18.59 -23.92 17.82
N LYS A 18 19.82 -24.01 17.28
CA LYS A 18 20.76 -22.89 17.14
C LYS A 18 21.18 -22.68 15.68
N CYS A 19 21.82 -21.55 15.42
CA CYS A 19 22.40 -21.20 14.14
C CYS A 19 23.86 -20.75 14.32
N CYS A 20 24.64 -20.85 13.25
CA CYS A 20 26.04 -20.44 13.22
C CYS A 20 26.20 -19.17 12.39
N ALA A 21 26.63 -18.08 13.02
CA ALA A 21 26.91 -16.80 12.38
C ALA A 21 28.43 -16.61 12.23
N ARG A 22 28.89 -16.22 11.04
CA ARG A 22 30.29 -15.85 10.78
C ARG A 22 30.42 -14.32 10.72
N THR A 23 31.28 -13.74 11.56
CA THR A 23 31.59 -12.30 11.53
C THR A 23 32.54 -11.97 10.38
N THR A 24 32.66 -10.67 10.05
CA THR A 24 33.63 -10.14 9.08
C THR A 24 35.08 -10.50 9.43
N ASP A 25 35.39 -10.64 10.71
CA ASP A 25 36.72 -11.07 11.22
C ASP A 25 36.95 -12.59 11.10
N GLY A 26 35.96 -13.35 10.62
CA GLY A 26 36.06 -14.80 10.46
C GLY A 26 35.78 -15.63 11.73
N ILE A 27 35.21 -15.03 12.77
CA ILE A 27 34.87 -15.72 14.03
C ILE A 27 33.46 -16.31 13.93
N TYR A 28 33.29 -17.55 14.42
CA TYR A 28 32.01 -18.25 14.43
C TYR A 28 31.31 -18.14 15.78
N TYR A 29 30.04 -17.75 15.74
CA TYR A 29 29.17 -17.64 16.90
C TYR A 29 28.01 -18.63 16.79
N GLN A 30 27.83 -19.43 17.84
CA GLN A 30 26.67 -20.28 18.04
C GLN A 30 25.59 -19.49 18.80
N ILE A 31 24.44 -19.24 18.14
CA ILE A 31 23.39 -18.34 18.64
C ILE A 31 22.02 -19.02 18.52
N PRO A 32 21.10 -18.85 19.49
CA PRO A 32 19.73 -19.35 19.36
C PRO A 32 19.01 -18.77 18.15
N LYS A 33 18.25 -19.59 17.42
CA LYS A 33 17.48 -19.13 16.24
C LYS A 33 16.45 -18.04 16.59
N ASP A 34 16.01 -18.02 17.84
CA ASP A 34 15.00 -17.09 18.34
C ASP A 34 15.43 -15.62 18.26
N PHE A 35 16.75 -15.36 18.34
CA PHE A 35 17.29 -14.00 18.28
C PHE A 35 17.15 -13.35 16.90
N PHE A 36 17.05 -14.14 15.84
CA PHE A 36 16.94 -13.62 14.46
C PHE A 36 15.50 -13.68 13.90
N ARG A 37 14.51 -14.08 14.72
CA ARG A 37 13.11 -14.18 14.29
C ARG A 37 12.53 -12.86 13.79
N LEU A 38 13.05 -11.73 14.28
CA LEU A 38 12.56 -10.40 13.93
C LEU A 38 13.15 -9.85 12.62
N HIS A 39 14.23 -10.42 12.10
CA HIS A 39 14.94 -9.88 10.93
C HIS A 39 14.33 -10.39 9.61
N PRO A 40 13.72 -9.52 8.76
CA PRO A 40 12.92 -9.93 7.60
C PRO A 40 13.61 -10.90 6.62
N SER A 41 14.90 -10.68 6.33
CA SER A 41 15.67 -11.52 5.41
C SER A 41 16.33 -12.77 6.05
N LEU A 42 16.34 -12.86 7.38
CA LEU A 42 16.81 -14.04 8.12
C LEU A 42 15.63 -14.92 8.57
N VAL A 43 14.39 -14.39 8.52
CA VAL A 43 13.17 -15.14 8.84
C VAL A 43 13.08 -16.40 7.99
N ARG A 44 13.02 -17.55 8.68
CA ARG A 44 12.78 -18.92 8.19
C ARG A 44 13.79 -19.46 7.17
N ARG A 45 14.15 -18.73 6.10
CA ARG A 45 14.94 -19.28 4.99
C ARG A 45 16.42 -19.50 5.31
N LYS A 46 17.07 -18.58 6.04
CA LYS A 46 18.49 -18.69 6.40
C LYS A 46 18.74 -19.47 7.71
N LEU A 47 17.77 -19.46 8.63
CA LEU A 47 17.85 -20.19 9.90
C LEU A 47 17.55 -21.70 9.77
N LEU A 48 17.11 -22.15 8.60
CA LEU A 48 16.95 -23.57 8.24
C LEU A 48 18.18 -24.14 7.53
N LEU A 49 19.14 -23.29 7.11
CA LEU A 49 20.37 -23.76 6.48
C LEU A 49 21.26 -24.47 7.52
N LEU A 50 21.77 -25.64 7.15
CA LEU A 50 22.76 -26.41 7.92
C LEU A 50 24.20 -25.88 7.67
N GLU A 51 24.33 -24.58 7.37
CA GLU A 51 25.59 -23.95 7.00
C GLU A 51 25.75 -22.61 7.75
N PRO A 52 26.99 -22.19 8.05
CA PRO A 52 27.25 -20.88 8.63
C PRO A 52 26.86 -19.75 7.66
N PHE A 53 26.20 -18.71 8.15
CA PHE A 53 25.85 -17.54 7.35
C PHE A 53 26.65 -16.31 7.74
N ASP A 54 26.97 -15.48 6.75
CA ASP A 54 27.75 -14.26 6.94
C ASP A 54 26.93 -13.13 7.55
N VAL A 55 27.54 -12.47 8.53
CA VAL A 55 27.02 -11.29 9.19
C VAL A 55 27.93 -10.10 8.88
N PRO A 56 27.37 -8.94 8.48
CA PRO A 56 28.17 -7.78 8.10
C PRO A 56 28.67 -6.98 9.33
N ILE A 57 29.02 -7.62 10.45
CA ILE A 57 29.49 -6.96 11.68
C ILE A 57 30.73 -7.68 12.25
N ASP A 58 31.59 -6.89 12.89
CA ASP A 58 32.82 -7.36 13.54
C ASP A 58 32.54 -7.99 14.92
N SER A 59 33.48 -8.77 15.43
CA SER A 59 33.38 -9.47 16.73
C SER A 59 33.17 -8.52 17.92
N GLU A 60 33.81 -7.34 17.90
CA GLU A 60 33.64 -6.30 18.92
C GLU A 60 32.21 -5.72 18.96
N THR A 61 31.54 -5.67 17.80
CA THR A 61 30.15 -5.19 17.66
C THR A 61 29.13 -6.31 17.95
N MET A 62 29.51 -7.56 17.70
CA MET A 62 28.64 -8.72 17.88
C MET A 62 28.31 -8.99 19.36
N ASN A 63 29.29 -8.85 20.26
CA ASN A 63 29.10 -9.08 21.70
C ASN A 63 28.02 -8.16 22.33
N PRO A 64 28.05 -6.82 22.16
CA PRO A 64 27.01 -5.95 22.70
C PRO A 64 25.65 -6.15 22.03
N LEU A 65 25.60 -6.52 20.74
CA LEU A 65 24.36 -6.88 20.05
C LEU A 65 23.70 -8.12 20.66
N LEU A 66 24.48 -9.18 20.93
CA LEU A 66 23.97 -10.41 21.53
C LEU A 66 23.43 -10.18 22.95
N LEU A 67 24.10 -9.32 23.73
CA LEU A 67 23.61 -8.90 25.05
C LEU A 67 22.29 -8.11 24.95
N ALA A 68 22.12 -7.27 23.92
CA ALA A 68 20.87 -6.56 23.69
C ALA A 68 19.74 -7.51 23.28
N LEU A 69 20.01 -8.48 22.40
CA LEU A 69 19.04 -9.50 21.97
C LEU A 69 18.60 -10.40 23.12
N GLU A 70 19.52 -10.77 24.02
CA GLU A 70 19.20 -11.53 25.23
C GLU A 70 18.27 -10.75 26.16
N LYS A 71 18.48 -9.43 26.32
CA LYS A 71 17.58 -8.55 27.08
C LYS A 71 16.20 -8.45 26.44
N VAL A 72 16.13 -8.29 25.12
CA VAL A 72 14.86 -8.22 24.35
C VAL A 72 14.09 -9.54 24.41
N ALA A 73 14.78 -10.69 24.44
CA ALA A 73 14.15 -11.99 24.58
C ALA A 73 13.56 -12.24 25.99
N ILE A 74 14.15 -11.66 27.03
CA ILE A 74 13.72 -11.82 28.44
C ILE A 74 12.62 -10.82 28.82
N LEU A 75 12.73 -9.57 28.37
CA LEU A 75 11.71 -8.53 28.57
C LEU A 75 10.69 -8.63 27.44
N SER A 76 9.60 -9.36 27.66
CA SER A 76 8.45 -9.34 26.76
C SER A 76 7.89 -7.92 26.69
N ILE A 77 8.25 -7.20 25.63
CA ILE A 77 7.72 -5.89 25.23
C ILE A 77 8.19 -4.75 26.17
N GLN A 78 8.64 -3.65 25.57
CA GLN A 78 9.12 -2.39 26.20
C GLN A 78 10.59 -2.33 26.61
N ALA A 79 11.50 -2.19 25.63
CA ALA A 79 12.78 -1.54 25.88
C ALA A 79 13.46 -1.04 24.59
N THR A 80 12.82 -0.15 23.85
CA THR A 80 13.54 0.82 23.01
C THR A 80 12.71 2.09 22.99
N GLY A 81 13.18 3.14 23.67
CA GLY A 81 12.69 4.50 23.44
C GLY A 81 12.90 4.90 21.98
N ASP A 82 12.27 6.00 21.58
CA ASP A 82 12.48 6.63 20.28
C ASP A 82 13.97 6.58 19.93
N GLY A 83 14.33 5.87 18.86
CA GLY A 83 15.72 5.78 18.41
C GLY A 83 16.04 6.86 17.38
N SER A 84 15.32 7.98 17.45
CA SER A 84 15.23 8.96 16.37
C SER A 84 16.40 9.94 16.39
N THR A 85 17.00 10.17 17.54
CA THR A 85 18.16 11.06 17.70
C THR A 85 19.47 10.27 17.91
N ASP A 86 20.60 10.80 17.42
CA ASP A 86 21.93 10.21 17.65
C ASP A 86 22.27 10.05 19.15
N GLU A 87 21.58 10.82 20.00
CA GLU A 87 21.71 10.81 21.46
C GLU A 87 21.06 9.58 22.10
N GLU A 88 19.95 9.07 21.56
CA GLU A 88 19.21 7.90 22.07
C GLU A 88 19.80 6.55 21.64
N ARG A 89 20.76 6.57 20.70
CA ARG A 89 21.47 5.37 20.24
C ARG A 89 22.37 4.83 21.35
N LEU A 90 22.40 3.49 21.50
CA LEU A 90 23.37 2.83 22.36
C LEU A 90 24.79 3.26 21.97
N PRO A 91 25.70 3.56 22.93
CA PRO A 91 27.01 4.16 22.63
C PRO A 91 27.84 3.41 21.58
N TRP A 92 27.73 2.09 21.52
CA TRP A 92 28.44 1.24 20.55
C TRP A 92 27.84 1.27 19.13
N MET A 93 26.61 1.77 18.96
CA MET A 93 25.95 1.86 17.65
C MET A 93 26.34 3.11 16.85
N ARG A 94 26.91 4.13 17.50
CA ARG A 94 27.18 5.44 16.88
C ARG A 94 28.26 5.40 15.78
N ASN A 95 29.21 4.47 15.86
CA ASN A 95 30.33 4.36 14.94
C ASN A 95 30.12 3.31 13.83
N LEU A 96 28.92 2.72 13.72
CA LEU A 96 28.63 1.67 12.76
C LEU A 96 28.30 2.24 11.36
N SER A 97 28.73 1.54 10.32
CA SER A 97 28.33 1.86 8.94
C SER A 97 26.82 1.69 8.73
N LYS A 98 26.24 2.36 7.72
CA LYS A 98 24.81 2.24 7.37
C LYS A 98 24.37 0.77 7.17
N LYS A 99 25.24 -0.06 6.57
CA LYS A 99 24.99 -1.49 6.32
C LYS A 99 24.97 -2.29 7.62
N GLN A 100 25.90 -2.01 8.54
CA GLN A 100 25.95 -2.61 9.89
C GLN A 100 24.73 -2.21 10.72
N LEU A 101 24.36 -0.93 10.71
CA LEU A 101 23.16 -0.41 11.41
C LEU A 101 21.89 -1.08 10.91
N LYS A 102 21.69 -1.19 9.60
CA LYS A 102 20.52 -1.85 9.02
C LYS A 102 20.39 -3.31 9.48
N PHE A 103 21.52 -4.02 9.60
CA PHE A 103 21.55 -5.38 10.12
C PHE A 103 21.18 -5.44 11.61
N VAL A 104 21.81 -4.59 12.44
CA VAL A 104 21.55 -4.49 13.89
C VAL A 104 20.08 -4.15 14.16
N TYR A 105 19.54 -3.16 13.46
CA TYR A 105 18.15 -2.76 13.53
C TYR A 105 17.20 -3.90 13.15
N GLY A 106 17.48 -4.58 12.03
CA GLY A 106 16.71 -5.75 11.64
C GLY A 106 16.72 -6.87 12.69
N CYS A 107 17.84 -7.09 13.39
CA CYS A 107 17.93 -8.12 14.44
C CYS A 107 17.15 -7.73 15.69
N LEU A 108 17.23 -6.46 16.11
CA LEU A 108 16.51 -5.95 17.27
C LEU A 108 15.00 -5.76 17.02
N GLY A 109 14.53 -6.02 15.80
CA GLY A 109 13.15 -5.73 15.40
C GLY A 109 12.85 -4.23 15.32
N ILE A 110 13.87 -3.39 15.42
CA ILE A 110 13.80 -1.97 15.09
C ILE A 110 13.73 -1.94 13.57
N THR A 111 12.53 -2.01 13.03
CA THR A 111 12.38 -1.87 11.58
C THR A 111 12.94 -0.51 11.17
N SER A 112 13.57 -0.40 9.99
CA SER A 112 13.97 0.89 9.39
C SER A 112 12.79 1.86 9.12
N TRP A 113 11.60 1.48 9.58
CA TRP A 113 10.36 2.21 9.57
C TRP A 113 10.12 2.99 10.88
N ASP A 114 10.78 2.64 11.98
CA ASP A 114 10.67 3.42 13.22
C ASP A 114 11.39 4.76 13.03
N GLY A 115 10.62 5.85 13.14
CA GLY A 115 11.01 7.21 12.76
C GLY A 115 10.50 7.68 11.39
N LYS A 116 10.29 6.79 10.41
CA LYS A 116 9.70 7.17 9.10
C LYS A 116 8.18 7.35 9.13
N ASP A 117 7.53 6.85 10.16
CA ASP A 117 6.11 7.13 10.40
C ASP A 117 5.88 8.53 11.03
N ALA A 118 6.93 9.19 11.50
CA ALA A 118 6.84 10.56 12.03
C ALA A 118 6.96 11.63 10.93
N ILE A 119 7.01 11.24 9.66
CA ILE A 119 7.06 12.19 8.55
C ILE A 119 5.68 12.83 8.40
N PRO A 120 5.56 14.16 8.56
CA PRO A 120 4.29 14.84 8.38
C PRO A 120 3.87 14.81 6.91
N PHE A 121 2.57 14.66 6.66
CA PHE A 121 2.02 14.61 5.31
C PHE A 121 1.91 16.03 4.73
N TYR A 122 1.67 17.01 5.61
CA TYR A 122 1.47 18.40 5.26
C TYR A 122 2.61 19.27 5.78
N GLU A 123 2.81 20.42 5.15
CA GLU A 123 3.74 21.44 5.60
C GLU A 123 3.35 22.03 6.97
N LYS A 124 2.04 22.12 7.23
CA LYS A 124 1.52 22.54 8.53
C LYS A 124 1.89 21.52 9.58
N THR A 125 2.59 21.97 10.62
CA THR A 125 3.02 21.09 11.72
C THR A 125 1.86 20.72 12.66
N MET A 126 0.78 21.48 12.70
CA MET A 126 -0.40 21.20 13.52
C MET A 126 -1.68 21.33 12.70
N PRO A 127 -2.71 20.53 13.00
CA PRO A 127 -4.02 20.66 12.39
C PRO A 127 -4.71 21.98 12.78
N ASP A 128 -5.78 22.30 12.06
CA ASP A 128 -6.65 23.43 12.41
C ASP A 128 -7.80 22.98 13.33
N VAL A 129 -8.41 23.93 14.05
CA VAL A 129 -9.57 23.65 14.92
C VAL A 129 -10.76 23.24 14.05
N ASN A 130 -11.51 22.22 14.49
CA ASN A 130 -12.61 21.54 13.79
C ASN A 130 -12.19 20.65 12.60
N GLU A 131 -10.89 20.48 12.33
CA GLU A 131 -10.43 19.56 11.31
C GLU A 131 -10.60 18.09 11.75
N VAL A 132 -11.06 17.22 10.84
CA VAL A 132 -11.14 15.78 11.09
C VAL A 132 -9.83 15.13 10.65
N VAL A 133 -9.18 14.43 11.57
CA VAL A 133 -7.86 13.81 11.36
C VAL A 133 -7.89 12.32 11.64
N TRP A 134 -7.05 11.56 10.95
CA TRP A 134 -6.91 10.13 11.16
C TRP A 134 -5.91 9.81 12.28
N VAL A 135 -6.38 9.13 13.32
CA VAL A 135 -5.61 8.89 14.55
C VAL A 135 -5.47 7.41 14.87
N LYS A 136 -4.36 7.02 15.48
CA LYS A 136 -4.13 5.67 16.02
C LYS A 136 -4.15 5.70 17.54
N ILE A 137 -4.92 4.81 18.16
CA ILE A 137 -5.00 4.73 19.62
C ILE A 137 -3.70 4.12 20.15
N ALA A 138 -2.92 4.92 20.89
CA ALA A 138 -1.63 4.50 21.45
C ALA A 138 -1.79 3.85 22.82
N ARG A 139 -2.48 4.54 23.74
CA ARG A 139 -2.75 4.04 25.10
C ARG A 139 -4.09 4.51 25.60
N VAL A 140 -4.68 3.74 26.50
CA VAL A 140 -5.97 4.05 27.14
C VAL A 140 -5.70 4.26 28.62
N THR A 141 -6.05 5.44 29.14
CA THR A 141 -5.91 5.84 30.56
C THR A 141 -7.28 5.89 31.22
N ASP A 142 -7.38 6.00 32.54
CA ASP A 142 -8.68 6.00 33.26
C ASP A 142 -9.60 7.20 32.94
N ALA A 143 -9.06 8.30 32.40
CA ALA A 143 -9.84 9.51 32.07
C ALA A 143 -9.91 9.83 30.56
N SER A 144 -8.89 9.44 29.79
CA SER A 144 -8.76 9.77 28.37
C SER A 144 -7.98 8.68 27.62
N ALA A 145 -8.22 8.61 26.31
CA ALA A 145 -7.39 7.83 25.40
C ALA A 145 -6.34 8.75 24.77
N VAL A 146 -5.08 8.35 24.82
CA VAL A 146 -3.98 9.04 24.12
C VAL A 146 -3.80 8.40 22.77
N VAL A 147 -3.78 9.25 21.75
CA VAL A 147 -3.76 8.87 20.35
C VAL A 147 -2.61 9.57 19.62
N HIS A 148 -2.13 8.97 18.54
CA HIS A 148 -1.14 9.58 17.67
C HIS A 148 -1.81 10.04 16.37
N LEU A 149 -1.62 11.30 16.01
CA LEU A 149 -2.08 11.86 14.74
C LEU A 149 -1.15 11.38 13.63
N LEU A 150 -1.63 10.47 12.77
CA LEU A 150 -0.79 9.82 11.77
C LEU A 150 -0.38 10.76 10.63
N GLU A 151 -1.22 11.76 10.33
CA GLU A 151 -0.94 12.76 9.28
C GLU A 151 0.08 13.83 9.70
N TYR A 152 0.24 14.05 11.01
CA TYR A 152 1.04 15.13 11.60
C TYR A 152 2.26 14.60 12.34
N GLY A 153 2.90 13.56 11.80
CA GLY A 153 4.15 13.03 12.35
C GLY A 153 4.01 12.38 13.73
N LYS A 154 2.91 11.66 13.97
CA LYS A 154 2.62 10.97 15.24
C LYS A 154 2.55 11.87 16.48
N LYS A 155 2.23 13.16 16.31
CA LYS A 155 1.96 14.05 17.45
C LYS A 155 0.90 13.45 18.38
N GLU A 156 1.12 13.59 19.68
CA GLU A 156 0.20 13.09 20.69
C GLU A 156 -1.05 13.98 20.77
N GLY A 157 -2.22 13.33 20.87
CA GLY A 157 -3.49 13.97 21.17
C GLY A 157 -4.26 13.17 22.23
N SER A 158 -5.19 13.82 22.89
CA SER A 158 -6.07 13.23 23.91
C SER A 158 -7.51 13.24 23.45
N ILE A 159 -8.18 12.10 23.57
CA ILE A 159 -9.64 11.97 23.44
C ILE A 159 -10.21 11.73 24.83
N PRO A 160 -10.87 12.72 25.45
CA PRO A 160 -11.60 12.54 26.70
C PRO A 160 -12.73 11.52 26.53
N TYR A 161 -13.04 10.74 27.57
CA TYR A 161 -14.17 9.80 27.51
C TYR A 161 -15.54 10.43 27.26
N THR A 162 -15.71 11.69 27.65
CA THR A 162 -16.89 12.53 27.34
C THR A 162 -17.04 12.83 25.85
N GLU A 163 -15.98 12.64 25.07
CA GLU A 163 -15.87 12.96 23.65
C GLU A 163 -15.83 11.72 22.74
N VAL A 164 -15.96 10.51 23.31
CA VAL A 164 -15.88 9.23 22.56
C VAL A 164 -17.20 8.84 21.92
N THR A 165 -18.31 8.93 22.66
CA THR A 165 -19.63 8.52 22.19
C THR A 165 -20.72 9.33 22.88
N ARG A 166 -21.84 9.52 22.18
CA ARG A 166 -23.05 10.16 22.74
C ARG A 166 -23.86 9.18 23.62
N LYS A 167 -23.69 7.87 23.42
CA LYS A 167 -24.47 6.84 24.12
C LYS A 167 -23.74 6.39 25.38
N ARG A 168 -24.47 6.21 26.48
CA ARG A 168 -23.92 5.60 27.70
C ARG A 168 -23.54 4.14 27.41
N VAL A 169 -22.29 3.78 27.66
CA VAL A 169 -21.76 2.42 27.46
C VAL A 169 -21.30 1.81 28.77
N ARG A 170 -21.39 0.48 28.86
CA ARG A 170 -20.94 -0.29 30.05
C ARG A 170 -19.42 -0.34 30.17
N SER A 171 -18.69 -0.35 29.05
CA SER A 171 -17.22 -0.41 29.04
C SER A 171 -16.65 0.32 27.82
N MET A 172 -15.66 1.18 28.05
CA MET A 172 -14.95 1.93 27.00
C MET A 172 -14.02 1.04 26.16
N GLY A 173 -13.49 -0.04 26.72
CA GLY A 173 -12.58 -0.96 26.02
C GLY A 173 -13.22 -1.69 24.82
N LYS A 174 -14.55 -1.67 24.70
CA LYS A 174 -15.24 -2.17 23.49
C LYS A 174 -15.18 -1.17 22.33
N LEU A 175 -15.21 0.13 22.63
CA LEU A 175 -15.23 1.21 21.64
C LEU A 175 -13.83 1.68 21.24
N ILE A 176 -12.90 1.68 22.19
CA ILE A 176 -11.53 2.13 22.01
C ILE A 176 -10.63 0.96 22.32
N LYS A 177 -9.96 0.44 21.29
CA LYS A 177 -8.95 -0.60 21.43
C LYS A 177 -7.61 -0.04 21.02
N VAL A 178 -6.60 -0.28 21.85
CA VAL A 178 -5.21 0.05 21.55
C VAL A 178 -4.81 -0.54 20.20
N GLY A 179 -4.15 0.27 19.38
CA GLY A 179 -3.68 -0.09 18.05
C GLY A 179 -4.69 0.09 16.91
N ARG A 180 -5.97 0.38 17.20
CA ARG A 180 -6.95 0.69 16.14
C ARG A 180 -6.81 2.13 15.65
N ASN A 181 -7.13 2.31 14.37
CA ASN A 181 -7.22 3.62 13.73
C ASN A 181 -8.68 4.09 13.70
N GLU A 182 -8.89 5.37 13.96
CA GLU A 182 -10.21 6.00 14.02
C GLU A 182 -10.11 7.44 13.50
N ALA A 183 -11.21 7.98 12.97
CA ALA A 183 -11.31 9.40 12.67
C ALA A 183 -11.72 10.19 13.93
N ALA A 184 -11.08 11.33 14.18
CA ALA A 184 -11.41 12.22 15.28
C ALA A 184 -11.32 13.70 14.84
N GLN A 185 -12.22 14.54 15.35
CA GLN A 185 -12.23 15.98 15.09
C GLN A 185 -11.41 16.72 16.16
N VAL A 186 -10.60 17.68 15.74
CA VAL A 186 -9.84 18.55 16.65
C VAL A 186 -10.77 19.58 17.28
N GLN A 187 -10.88 19.57 18.62
CA GLN A 187 -11.67 20.56 19.35
C GLN A 187 -10.85 21.75 19.80
N ARG A 188 -9.71 21.49 20.43
CA ARG A 188 -8.88 22.53 21.02
C ARG A 188 -7.41 22.19 20.83
N ILE A 189 -6.62 23.21 20.53
CA ILE A 189 -5.17 23.12 20.38
C ILE A 189 -4.55 24.11 21.34
N ASP A 190 -3.72 23.61 22.24
CA ASP A 190 -2.82 24.42 23.06
C ASP A 190 -1.45 24.45 22.39
N ARG A 191 -1.13 25.57 21.73
CA ARG A 191 0.13 25.71 20.96
C ARG A 191 1.35 25.85 21.87
N GLU A 192 1.20 26.33 23.10
CA GLU A 192 2.32 26.50 24.03
C GLU A 192 2.72 25.15 24.63
N LYS A 193 1.72 24.34 24.99
CA LYS A 193 1.96 23.04 25.64
C LYS A 193 1.97 21.86 24.67
N GLY A 194 1.54 22.06 23.42
CA GLY A 194 1.46 21.03 22.39
C GLY A 194 0.30 20.04 22.58
N TYR A 195 -0.66 20.32 23.47
CA TYR A 195 -1.81 19.44 23.70
C TYR A 195 -2.88 19.64 22.62
N ILE A 196 -3.38 18.53 22.10
CA ILE A 196 -4.46 18.48 21.11
C ILE A 196 -5.61 17.67 21.68
N ASP A 197 -6.72 18.35 21.96
CA ASP A 197 -7.95 17.70 22.39
C ASP A 197 -8.80 17.33 21.17
N LEU A 198 -9.18 16.07 21.13
CA LEU A 198 -9.86 15.43 20.01
C LEU A 198 -11.22 14.86 20.44
N SER A 199 -12.14 14.80 19.49
CA SER A 199 -13.48 14.27 19.70
C SER A 199 -13.91 13.32 18.60
N LYS A 200 -14.35 12.13 19.01
CA LYS A 200 -14.93 11.12 18.11
C LYS A 200 -16.44 11.34 17.96
N LYS A 201 -17.13 11.87 18.98
CA LYS A 201 -18.60 12.00 18.99
C LYS A 201 -19.15 13.06 18.02
N GLN A 202 -18.29 13.98 17.57
CA GLN A 202 -18.64 15.05 16.63
C GLN A 202 -18.50 14.62 15.18
N VAL A 203 -17.70 13.59 14.90
CA VAL A 203 -17.44 13.09 13.54
C VAL A 203 -18.64 12.28 13.03
N THR A 204 -19.14 12.64 11.86
CA THR A 204 -20.18 11.89 11.15
C THR A 204 -19.60 10.68 10.40
N ALA A 205 -20.45 9.70 10.06
CA ALA A 205 -19.99 8.54 9.30
C ALA A 205 -19.48 8.90 7.89
N GLN A 206 -19.99 9.99 7.31
CA GLN A 206 -19.52 10.50 6.01
C GLN A 206 -18.13 11.13 6.15
N GLU A 207 -17.95 12.05 7.09
CA GLU A 207 -16.64 12.68 7.34
C GLU A 207 -15.57 11.65 7.71
N SER A 208 -15.94 10.60 8.44
CA SER A 208 -15.04 9.49 8.77
C SER A 208 -14.51 8.78 7.51
N ARG A 209 -15.40 8.50 6.54
CA ARG A 209 -15.01 7.88 5.25
C ARG A 209 -14.17 8.81 4.39
N GLU A 210 -14.51 10.08 4.35
CA GLU A 210 -13.75 11.10 3.61
C GLU A 210 -12.35 11.27 4.22
N CYS A 211 -12.24 11.30 5.55
CA CYS A 211 -10.98 11.35 6.28
C CYS A 211 -10.13 10.08 6.01
N GLU A 212 -10.74 8.89 6.04
CA GLU A 212 -10.03 7.65 5.70
C GLU A 212 -9.49 7.67 4.27
N ALA A 213 -10.30 8.13 3.30
CA ALA A 213 -9.88 8.27 1.91
C ALA A 213 -8.74 9.28 1.75
N ARG A 214 -8.82 10.43 2.43
CA ARG A 214 -7.76 11.46 2.46
C ARG A 214 -6.47 10.88 3.04
N PHE A 215 -6.56 10.18 4.16
CA PHE A 215 -5.42 9.54 4.81
C PHE A 215 -4.75 8.51 3.90
N LYS A 216 -5.53 7.66 3.22
CA LYS A 216 -4.98 6.68 2.26
C LYS A 216 -4.17 7.37 1.16
N LYS A 217 -4.73 8.41 0.52
CA LYS A 217 -4.01 9.21 -0.49
C LYS A 217 -2.69 9.78 0.07
N GLY A 218 -2.71 10.37 1.26
CA GLY A 218 -1.51 10.92 1.91
C GLY A 218 -0.47 9.85 2.28
N ASN A 219 -0.94 8.71 2.77
CA ASN A 219 -0.07 7.59 3.13
C ASN A 219 0.59 6.96 1.89
N ASP A 220 -0.11 6.91 0.76
CA ASP A 220 0.46 6.42 -0.50
C ASP A 220 1.54 7.36 -1.02
N VAL A 221 1.32 8.68 -0.98
CA VAL A 221 2.36 9.69 -1.28
C VAL A 221 3.57 9.47 -0.38
N ARG A 222 3.35 9.34 0.94
CA ARG A 222 4.43 9.09 1.89
C ARG A 222 5.19 7.79 1.61
N SER A 223 4.47 6.72 1.31
CA SER A 223 5.06 5.41 0.99
C SER A 223 5.98 5.51 -0.22
N ILE A 224 5.52 6.17 -1.29
CA ILE A 224 6.32 6.42 -2.51
C ILE A 224 7.56 7.24 -2.17
N MET A 225 7.42 8.35 -1.45
CA MET A 225 8.55 9.21 -1.09
C MET A 225 9.56 8.46 -0.20
N CYS A 226 9.10 7.65 0.75
CA CYS A 226 9.98 6.82 1.58
C CYS A 226 10.74 5.78 0.75
N HIS A 227 10.10 5.21 -0.28
CA HIS A 227 10.75 4.25 -1.17
C HIS A 227 11.82 4.91 -2.04
N VAL A 228 11.51 6.07 -2.64
CA VAL A 228 12.47 6.85 -3.43
C VAL A 228 13.64 7.31 -2.56
N ALA A 229 13.36 7.75 -1.33
CA ALA A 229 14.36 8.12 -0.34
C ALA A 229 15.33 6.98 -0.02
N ASP A 230 14.79 5.76 0.15
CA ASP A 230 15.60 4.57 0.43
C ASP A 230 16.54 4.20 -0.72
N ILE A 231 16.07 4.35 -1.96
CA ILE A 231 16.87 4.04 -3.16
C ILE A 231 17.94 5.11 -3.38
N CYS A 232 17.59 6.39 -3.21
CA CYS A 232 18.49 7.51 -3.44
C CYS A 232 19.41 7.82 -2.24
N GLU A 233 19.23 7.12 -1.12
CA GLU A 233 19.88 7.38 0.16
C GLU A 233 19.72 8.82 0.70
N VAL A 234 18.60 9.46 0.41
CA VAL A 234 18.28 10.83 0.86
C VAL A 234 17.29 10.75 2.03
N PRO A 235 17.31 11.68 3.02
CA PRO A 235 16.29 11.73 4.05
C PRO A 235 14.87 11.86 3.46
N PRO A 236 13.90 11.03 3.88
CA PRO A 236 12.53 11.11 3.37
C PRO A 236 11.84 12.47 3.57
N MET A 237 12.20 13.18 4.66
CA MET A 237 11.68 14.53 4.95
C MET A 237 12.11 15.54 3.89
N GLU A 238 13.35 15.46 3.41
CA GLU A 238 13.85 16.35 2.35
C GLU A 238 13.11 16.12 1.02
N LEU A 239 12.76 14.88 0.70
CA LEU A 239 11.93 14.58 -0.48
C LEU A 239 10.50 15.10 -0.33
N MET A 240 9.91 15.04 0.86
CA MET A 240 8.60 15.65 1.10
C MET A 240 8.62 17.16 0.91
N GLU A 241 9.64 17.84 1.42
CA GLU A 241 9.82 19.28 1.27
C GLU A 241 10.08 19.72 -0.17
N LYS A 242 10.84 18.92 -0.93
CA LYS A 242 11.17 19.23 -2.32
C LYS A 242 10.08 18.85 -3.32
N ILE A 243 9.25 17.84 -3.01
CA ILE A 243 8.27 17.29 -3.96
C ILE A 243 6.84 17.49 -3.46
N ALA A 244 6.47 16.89 -2.32
CA ALA A 244 5.09 16.88 -1.88
C ALA A 244 4.57 18.26 -1.46
N PHE A 245 5.32 19.03 -0.65
CA PHE A 245 4.86 20.33 -0.15
C PHE A 245 4.65 21.37 -1.25
N PRO A 246 5.57 21.52 -2.24
CA PRO A 246 5.35 22.41 -3.37
C PRO A 246 4.13 22.01 -4.22
N LEU A 247 3.86 20.71 -4.38
CA LEU A 247 2.67 20.22 -5.07
C LEU A 247 1.37 20.60 -4.33
N TYR A 248 1.37 20.53 -3.00
CA TYR A 248 0.25 21.02 -2.17
C TYR A 248 0.05 22.54 -2.29
N ARG A 249 1.13 23.33 -2.42
CA ARG A 249 1.02 24.80 -2.58
C ARG A 249 0.48 25.21 -3.94
N ARG A 250 0.71 24.43 -4.99
CA ARG A 250 0.36 24.81 -6.37
C ARG A 250 -1.16 24.91 -6.59
N THR A 251 -1.94 24.09 -5.90
CA THR A 251 -3.40 24.09 -6.05
C THR A 251 -4.04 23.68 -4.74
N ALA A 252 -4.77 24.61 -4.11
CA ALA A 252 -5.41 24.37 -2.82
C ALA A 252 -6.42 23.20 -2.84
N ASP A 253 -7.03 22.94 -4.00
CA ASP A 253 -8.07 21.92 -4.15
C ASP A 253 -7.56 20.54 -4.59
N LYS A 254 -6.31 20.43 -5.06
CA LYS A 254 -5.74 19.16 -5.55
C LYS A 254 -4.75 18.57 -4.55
N HIS A 255 -4.97 17.32 -4.18
CA HIS A 255 -4.06 16.60 -3.28
C HIS A 255 -2.76 16.20 -4.03
N ALA A 256 -1.60 16.14 -3.35
CA ALA A 256 -0.33 15.75 -3.98
C ALA A 256 -0.40 14.37 -4.69
N TRP A 257 -1.20 13.45 -4.15
CA TRP A 257 -1.49 12.16 -4.79
C TRP A 257 -2.06 12.30 -6.22
N GLU A 258 -2.96 13.26 -6.45
CA GLU A 258 -3.59 13.46 -7.75
C GLU A 258 -2.57 13.97 -8.78
N TRP A 259 -1.61 14.79 -8.35
CA TRP A 259 -0.48 15.19 -9.17
C TRP A 259 0.43 14.00 -9.53
N LEU A 260 0.69 13.09 -8.60
CA LEU A 260 1.49 11.90 -8.88
C LEU A 260 0.78 10.93 -9.85
N VAL A 261 -0.55 10.82 -9.74
CA VAL A 261 -1.37 10.05 -10.71
C VAL A 261 -1.34 10.72 -12.09
N GLU A 262 -1.54 12.04 -12.15
CA GLU A 262 -1.49 12.82 -13.39
C GLU A 262 -0.10 12.74 -14.05
N LEU A 263 0.97 12.74 -13.26
CA LEU A 263 2.33 12.54 -13.72
C LEU A 263 2.55 11.14 -14.30
N ASN A 264 2.00 10.10 -13.67
CA ASN A 264 2.08 8.72 -14.19
C ASN A 264 1.30 8.56 -15.51
N GLN A 265 0.15 9.22 -15.66
CA GLN A 265 -0.70 9.15 -16.85
C GLN A 265 -0.16 9.98 -18.02
N SER A 266 0.17 11.25 -17.77
CA SER A 266 0.63 12.18 -18.81
C SER A 266 2.09 11.97 -19.19
N LYS A 267 2.90 11.41 -18.28
CA LYS A 267 4.37 11.38 -18.36
C LYS A 267 5.01 12.76 -18.59
N ASP A 268 4.29 13.84 -18.27
CA ASP A 268 4.79 15.20 -18.39
C ASP A 268 5.63 15.58 -17.16
N VAL A 269 6.89 15.13 -17.20
CA VAL A 269 7.89 15.42 -16.18
C VAL A 269 8.23 16.91 -16.14
N GLN A 270 8.26 17.60 -17.29
CA GLN A 270 8.70 18.99 -17.36
C GLN A 270 7.62 19.96 -16.87
N GLY A 271 6.35 19.74 -17.18
CA GLY A 271 5.25 20.60 -16.71
C GLY A 271 5.00 20.47 -15.20
N ILE A 272 5.06 19.25 -14.65
CA ILE A 272 4.73 19.00 -13.25
C ILE A 272 5.94 19.17 -12.34
N LEU A 273 7.07 18.55 -12.66
CA LEU A 273 8.27 18.54 -11.81
C LEU A 273 9.33 19.58 -12.21
N GLY A 274 9.25 20.16 -13.41
CA GLY A 274 10.22 21.17 -13.88
C GLY A 274 10.46 22.35 -12.93
N PRO A 275 9.43 22.93 -12.27
CA PRO A 275 9.63 24.04 -11.33
C PRO A 275 10.42 23.65 -10.06
N LEU A 276 10.55 22.36 -9.77
CA LEU A 276 11.13 21.85 -8.52
C LEU A 276 12.65 21.66 -8.60
N ASN A 277 13.25 21.79 -9.79
CA ASN A 277 14.69 21.66 -10.04
C ASN A 277 15.34 20.46 -9.32
N LEU A 278 14.72 19.29 -9.46
CA LEU A 278 15.17 18.04 -8.85
C LEU A 278 16.32 17.42 -9.66
N PRO A 279 17.26 16.72 -9.02
CA PRO A 279 18.29 15.97 -9.75
C PRO A 279 17.66 14.82 -10.54
N GLN A 280 18.17 14.60 -11.75
CA GLN A 280 17.60 13.62 -12.69
C GLN A 280 17.48 12.21 -12.11
N ASN A 281 18.44 11.80 -11.28
CA ASN A 281 18.41 10.49 -10.60
C ASN A 281 17.14 10.28 -9.74
N ILE A 282 16.69 11.33 -9.03
CA ILE A 282 15.48 11.26 -8.20
C ILE A 282 14.24 11.19 -9.08
N ILE A 283 14.22 11.93 -10.19
CA ILE A 283 13.11 11.95 -11.15
C ILE A 283 12.92 10.56 -11.77
N ASP A 284 14.00 9.95 -12.26
CA ASP A 284 13.94 8.66 -12.93
C ASP A 284 13.50 7.56 -11.94
N THR A 285 14.03 7.58 -10.72
CA THR A 285 13.64 6.66 -9.64
C THR A 285 12.18 6.85 -9.22
N LEU A 286 11.71 8.11 -9.15
CA LEU A 286 10.32 8.43 -8.85
C LEU A 286 9.39 7.89 -9.94
N MET A 287 9.71 8.10 -11.22
CA MET A 287 8.89 7.61 -12.33
C MET A 287 8.82 6.08 -12.38
N ASP A 288 9.93 5.38 -12.14
CA ASP A 288 9.94 3.91 -12.03
C ASP A 288 9.09 3.44 -10.84
N THR A 289 9.18 4.13 -9.70
CA THR A 289 8.36 3.83 -8.51
C THR A 289 6.87 4.07 -8.79
N LEU A 290 6.52 5.16 -9.47
CA LEU A 290 5.13 5.49 -9.81
C LEU A 290 4.53 4.47 -10.77
N THR A 291 5.28 4.04 -11.78
CA THR A 291 4.84 3.01 -12.73
C THR A 291 4.54 1.68 -12.02
N LYS A 292 5.32 1.34 -11.00
CA LYS A 292 5.14 0.10 -10.21
C LYS A 292 4.04 0.22 -9.16
N SER A 293 3.92 1.37 -8.51
CA SER A 293 3.03 1.60 -7.38
C SER A 293 1.61 1.98 -7.81
N ILE A 294 1.49 2.79 -8.87
CA ILE A 294 0.21 3.28 -9.38
C ILE A 294 -0.17 2.41 -10.58
N ARG A 295 -0.88 1.32 -10.29
CA ARG A 295 -1.47 0.50 -11.36
C ARG A 295 -2.64 1.27 -11.98
N PRO A 296 -2.69 1.41 -13.31
CA PRO A 296 -3.87 1.97 -13.98
C PRO A 296 -5.08 1.08 -13.65
N LYS A 297 -6.20 1.71 -13.28
CA LYS A 297 -7.44 0.98 -13.06
C LYS A 297 -7.93 0.47 -14.41
N MET A 298 -7.96 -0.85 -14.57
CA MET A 298 -8.58 -1.47 -15.73
C MET A 298 -10.10 -1.30 -15.61
N LEU A 299 -10.70 -0.62 -16.58
CA LEU A 299 -12.13 -0.44 -16.70
C LEU A 299 -12.69 -1.57 -17.58
N THR A 300 -13.78 -2.19 -17.15
CA THR A 300 -14.58 -3.09 -17.99
C THR A 300 -15.73 -2.31 -18.62
N LEU A 301 -15.62 -2.07 -19.92
CA LEU A 301 -16.75 -1.57 -20.71
C LEU A 301 -17.62 -2.76 -21.10
N PHE A 302 -18.93 -2.57 -21.07
CA PHE A 302 -19.88 -3.58 -21.49
C PHE A 302 -20.94 -3.00 -22.42
N ALA A 303 -21.42 -3.83 -23.34
CA ALA A 303 -22.60 -3.58 -24.15
C ALA A 303 -23.39 -4.87 -24.32
N GLU A 304 -24.72 -4.75 -24.38
CA GLU A 304 -25.60 -5.88 -24.64
C GLU A 304 -26.30 -5.69 -25.97
N VAL A 305 -26.24 -6.72 -26.81
CA VAL A 305 -26.83 -6.74 -28.14
C VAL A 305 -27.76 -7.94 -28.28
N GLU A 306 -28.94 -7.68 -28.84
CA GLU A 306 -29.88 -8.70 -29.27
C GLU A 306 -29.66 -8.95 -30.76
N ILE A 307 -29.35 -10.20 -31.13
CA ILE A 307 -29.12 -10.61 -32.53
C ILE A 307 -30.16 -11.66 -32.89
N THR A 308 -30.92 -11.41 -33.95
CA THR A 308 -31.95 -12.32 -34.46
C THR A 308 -31.76 -12.60 -35.95
N CYS A 309 -31.88 -13.86 -36.34
CA CYS A 309 -31.88 -14.29 -37.74
C CYS A 309 -32.83 -15.48 -37.89
N PHE A 310 -33.81 -15.37 -38.78
CA PHE A 310 -34.86 -16.39 -38.99
C PHE A 310 -34.66 -17.20 -40.28
N GLU A 311 -33.51 -17.03 -40.95
CA GLU A 311 -33.16 -17.79 -42.14
C GLU A 311 -32.73 -19.22 -41.78
N CYS A 312 -32.74 -20.13 -42.75
CA CYS A 312 -32.40 -21.54 -42.54
C CYS A 312 -30.98 -21.75 -41.97
N ASP A 313 -30.09 -20.77 -42.16
CA ASP A 313 -28.70 -20.75 -41.71
C ASP A 313 -28.46 -19.73 -40.56
N GLY A 314 -29.50 -19.44 -39.79
CA GLY A 314 -29.49 -18.33 -38.82
C GLY A 314 -28.46 -18.48 -37.69
N VAL A 315 -28.17 -19.70 -37.25
CA VAL A 315 -27.21 -19.97 -36.17
C VAL A 315 -25.78 -19.70 -36.64
N ASP A 316 -25.40 -20.18 -37.83
CA ASP A 316 -24.07 -19.95 -38.40
C ASP A 316 -23.89 -18.47 -38.78
N ALA A 317 -24.96 -17.82 -39.27
CA ALA A 317 -24.97 -16.38 -39.51
C ALA A 317 -24.64 -15.57 -38.23
N ILE A 318 -25.22 -15.95 -37.07
CA ILE A 318 -24.94 -15.30 -35.79
C ILE A 318 -23.52 -15.60 -35.32
N ARG A 319 -23.09 -16.86 -35.38
CA ARG A 319 -21.75 -17.30 -34.98
C ARG A 319 -20.66 -16.51 -35.71
N ASP A 320 -20.79 -16.39 -37.02
CA ASP A 320 -19.84 -15.64 -37.84
C ASP A 320 -19.81 -14.14 -37.50
N VAL A 321 -20.97 -13.53 -37.22
CA VAL A 321 -21.04 -12.12 -36.80
C VAL A 321 -20.32 -11.90 -35.47
N LEU A 322 -20.46 -12.84 -34.51
CA LEU A 322 -19.73 -12.78 -33.24
C LEU A 322 -18.22 -12.98 -33.43
N ILE A 323 -17.80 -13.86 -34.34
CA ILE A 323 -16.37 -14.07 -34.68
C ILE A 323 -15.77 -12.82 -35.32
N VAL A 324 -16.50 -12.19 -36.26
CA VAL A 324 -16.09 -10.92 -36.89
C VAL A 324 -15.94 -9.84 -35.82
N GLY A 325 -16.92 -9.73 -34.91
CA GLY A 325 -16.83 -8.83 -33.76
C GLY A 325 -15.57 -9.06 -32.95
N ARG A 326 -15.34 -10.30 -32.49
CA ARG A 326 -14.17 -10.69 -31.68
C ARG A 326 -12.84 -10.38 -32.39
N THR A 327 -12.76 -10.64 -33.69
CA THR A 327 -11.54 -10.41 -34.49
C THR A 327 -11.22 -8.92 -34.62
N LEU A 328 -12.25 -8.07 -34.76
CA LEU A 328 -12.10 -6.62 -34.80
C LEU A 328 -11.72 -6.05 -33.44
N GLY A 329 -12.32 -6.55 -32.36
CA GLY A 329 -11.98 -6.14 -31.00
C GLY A 329 -10.55 -6.51 -30.62
N ASN A 330 -10.05 -7.67 -31.03
CA ASN A 330 -8.71 -8.16 -30.69
C ASN A 330 -7.59 -7.69 -31.62
N LYS A 331 -7.80 -6.63 -32.41
CA LYS A 331 -6.73 -6.07 -33.26
C LYS A 331 -5.61 -5.45 -32.43
N ASP A 332 -5.93 -4.88 -31.28
CA ASP A 332 -4.96 -4.34 -30.34
C ASP A 332 -4.83 -5.27 -29.13
N PRO A 333 -3.62 -5.78 -28.80
CA PRO A 333 -3.44 -6.67 -27.66
C PRO A 333 -3.73 -6.00 -26.30
N LYS A 334 -3.82 -4.66 -26.28
CA LYS A 334 -4.21 -3.87 -25.11
C LYS A 334 -5.72 -3.80 -24.88
N LEU A 335 -6.54 -4.15 -25.89
CA LEU A 335 -8.00 -4.05 -25.89
C LEU A 335 -8.62 -5.42 -26.12
N ALA A 336 -8.32 -6.38 -25.25
CA ALA A 336 -8.87 -7.72 -25.36
C ALA A 336 -10.40 -7.68 -25.18
N MET A 337 -11.13 -7.99 -26.26
CA MET A 337 -12.59 -8.07 -26.26
C MET A 337 -13.03 -9.51 -26.04
N THR A 338 -13.88 -9.71 -25.04
CA THR A 338 -14.55 -10.97 -24.75
C THR A 338 -16.00 -10.87 -25.17
N VAL A 339 -16.47 -11.85 -25.93
CA VAL A 339 -17.85 -11.98 -26.37
C VAL A 339 -18.44 -13.18 -25.63
N ALA A 340 -19.49 -12.95 -24.85
CA ALA A 340 -20.16 -14.00 -24.09
C ALA A 340 -21.64 -14.11 -24.48
N ILE A 341 -22.16 -15.33 -24.39
CA ILE A 341 -23.56 -15.62 -24.69
C ILE A 341 -24.30 -15.57 -23.34
N VAL A 342 -25.21 -14.62 -23.18
CA VAL A 342 -26.05 -14.54 -21.96
C VAL A 342 -27.23 -15.51 -22.09
N GLY A 343 -27.79 -15.60 -23.29
CA GLY A 343 -28.86 -16.53 -23.64
C GLY A 343 -29.60 -16.03 -24.86
N PRO A 344 -30.01 -16.87 -25.83
CA PRO A 344 -30.67 -16.41 -27.05
C PRO A 344 -31.93 -15.56 -26.74
N PRO A 345 -32.14 -14.39 -27.37
CA PRO A 345 -31.34 -13.75 -28.44
C PRO A 345 -30.28 -12.73 -27.95
N LYS A 346 -29.92 -12.73 -26.66
CA LYS A 346 -29.04 -11.74 -26.00
C LYS A 346 -27.57 -12.19 -25.93
N TYR A 347 -26.68 -11.28 -26.31
CA TYR A 347 -25.23 -11.46 -26.31
C TYR A 347 -24.56 -10.28 -25.62
N SER A 348 -23.50 -10.53 -24.85
CA SER A 348 -22.74 -9.50 -24.15
C SER A 348 -21.35 -9.32 -24.77
N LEU A 349 -20.96 -8.07 -24.92
CA LEU A 349 -19.65 -7.64 -25.40
C LEU A 349 -18.94 -6.94 -24.26
N ARG A 350 -17.77 -7.45 -23.84
CA ARG A 350 -16.97 -6.89 -22.74
C ARG A 350 -15.57 -6.54 -23.24
N ILE A 351 -15.13 -5.32 -22.95
CA ILE A 351 -13.76 -4.85 -23.26
C ILE A 351 -13.10 -4.43 -21.95
N ARG A 352 -11.89 -4.92 -21.71
CA ARG A 352 -11.00 -4.43 -20.63
C ARG A 352 -10.06 -3.38 -21.22
N THR A 353 -10.15 -2.13 -20.73
CA THR A 353 -9.36 -1.00 -21.22
C THR A 353 -8.94 -0.07 -20.08
N GLU A 354 -7.82 0.64 -20.25
CA GLU A 354 -7.41 1.74 -19.36
C GLU A 354 -8.11 3.05 -19.73
N PHE A 355 -8.45 3.22 -21.01
CA PHE A 355 -9.04 4.43 -21.57
C PHE A 355 -10.51 4.21 -21.92
N GLU A 356 -11.39 4.95 -21.25
CA GLU A 356 -12.84 4.90 -21.48
C GLU A 356 -13.21 5.33 -22.90
N SER A 357 -12.65 6.45 -23.38
CA SER A 357 -12.96 7.03 -24.69
C SER A 357 -12.57 6.10 -25.85
N GLU A 358 -11.36 5.55 -25.81
CA GLU A 358 -10.87 4.63 -26.85
C GLU A 358 -11.70 3.35 -26.89
N GLY A 359 -12.01 2.79 -25.72
CA GLY A 359 -12.82 1.57 -25.63
C GLY A 359 -14.27 1.77 -26.08
N LEU A 360 -14.89 2.92 -25.77
CA LEU A 360 -16.25 3.24 -26.24
C LEU A 360 -16.31 3.40 -27.76
N ASN A 361 -15.31 4.05 -28.36
CA ASN A 361 -15.21 4.20 -29.81
C ASN A 361 -15.05 2.84 -30.50
N LEU A 362 -14.17 1.97 -29.97
CA LEU A 362 -13.97 0.62 -30.50
C LEU A 362 -15.26 -0.21 -30.40
N LEU A 363 -15.95 -0.17 -29.25
CA LEU A 363 -17.19 -0.93 -29.06
C LEU A 363 -18.29 -0.47 -30.02
N THR A 364 -18.38 0.84 -30.27
CA THR A 364 -19.32 1.42 -31.23
C THR A 364 -18.98 0.98 -32.67
N GLU A 365 -17.71 1.03 -33.06
CA GLU A 365 -17.24 0.59 -34.37
C GLU A 365 -17.53 -0.91 -34.61
N VAL A 366 -17.30 -1.73 -33.58
CA VAL A 366 -17.59 -3.18 -33.62
C VAL A 366 -19.09 -3.42 -33.80
N ILE A 367 -19.94 -2.75 -33.01
CA ILE A 367 -21.40 -2.89 -33.10
C ILE A 367 -21.90 -2.48 -34.48
N ASP A 368 -21.40 -1.40 -35.06
CA ASP A 368 -21.84 -0.94 -36.39
C ASP A 368 -21.39 -1.90 -37.50
N LYS A 369 -20.19 -2.49 -37.40
CA LYS A 369 -19.77 -3.55 -38.33
C LYS A 369 -20.61 -4.82 -38.18
N MET A 370 -20.94 -5.22 -36.96
CA MET A 370 -21.83 -6.35 -36.70
C MET A 370 -23.23 -6.11 -37.28
N LYS A 371 -23.76 -4.89 -37.20
CA LYS A 371 -25.03 -4.51 -37.84
C LYS A 371 -24.98 -4.64 -39.37
N VAL A 372 -23.89 -4.22 -40.00
CA VAL A 372 -23.73 -4.35 -41.46
C VAL A 372 -23.67 -5.82 -41.87
N GLU A 373 -22.94 -6.64 -41.12
CA GLU A 373 -22.74 -8.06 -41.46
C GLU A 373 -24.01 -8.89 -41.25
N ILE A 374 -24.75 -8.65 -40.16
CA ILE A 374 -26.03 -9.35 -39.93
C ILE A 374 -27.10 -8.93 -40.95
N ALA A 375 -27.10 -7.65 -41.38
CA ALA A 375 -28.05 -7.15 -42.37
C ALA A 375 -27.82 -7.78 -43.76
N ARG A 376 -26.57 -8.06 -44.14
CA ARG A 376 -26.24 -8.83 -45.37
C ARG A 376 -26.88 -10.21 -45.37
N ARG A 377 -27.01 -10.82 -44.18
CA ARG A 377 -27.61 -12.14 -43.97
C ARG A 377 -29.09 -12.09 -43.58
N ARG A 378 -29.76 -10.95 -43.80
CA ARG A 378 -31.18 -10.73 -43.49
C ARG A 378 -31.55 -10.92 -42.00
N GLY A 379 -30.59 -10.83 -41.09
CA GLY A 379 -30.87 -10.76 -39.65
C GLY A 379 -30.95 -9.31 -39.16
N GLN A 380 -31.32 -9.14 -37.89
CA GLN A 380 -31.43 -7.85 -37.21
C GLN A 380 -30.58 -7.85 -35.95
N LEU A 381 -29.92 -6.72 -35.68
CA LEU A 381 -29.20 -6.48 -34.43
C LEU A 381 -29.79 -5.24 -33.75
N LYS A 382 -30.28 -5.42 -32.53
CA LYS A 382 -30.80 -4.36 -31.67
C LYS A 382 -29.88 -4.18 -30.47
N VAL A 383 -29.50 -2.95 -30.16
CA VAL A 383 -28.70 -2.65 -28.97
C VAL A 383 -29.65 -2.52 -27.78
N VAL A 384 -29.49 -3.35 -26.76
CA VAL A 384 -30.30 -3.32 -25.53
C VAL A 384 -29.71 -2.31 -24.56
N THR A 385 -28.41 -2.45 -24.30
CA THR A 385 -27.63 -1.54 -23.46
C THR A 385 -26.51 -0.96 -24.30
N SER A 386 -26.48 0.37 -24.42
CA SER A 386 -25.40 1.05 -25.15
C SER A 386 -24.06 0.87 -24.44
N PRO A 387 -22.92 1.01 -25.14
CA PRO A 387 -21.58 1.00 -24.55
C PRO A 387 -21.51 1.89 -23.30
N GLN A 388 -21.30 1.28 -22.13
CA GLN A 388 -21.14 2.00 -20.86
C GLN A 388 -19.98 1.40 -20.06
N ALA A 389 -19.28 2.27 -19.33
CA ALA A 389 -18.27 1.87 -18.37
C ALA A 389 -18.95 1.39 -17.09
N THR A 390 -18.83 0.10 -16.78
CA THR A 390 -19.10 -0.36 -15.42
C THR A 390 -17.84 -0.12 -14.62
N VAL A 391 -17.95 0.75 -13.62
CA VAL A 391 -16.97 0.78 -12.54
C VAL A 391 -17.24 -0.46 -11.70
N THR A 392 -16.53 -1.55 -11.99
CA THR A 392 -16.45 -2.68 -11.06
C THR A 392 -15.78 -2.12 -9.81
N GLN A 393 -16.57 -1.81 -8.79
CA GLN A 393 -16.03 -1.69 -7.45
C GLN A 393 -15.46 -3.06 -7.14
N ASP A 394 -14.18 -3.14 -6.79
CA ASP A 394 -13.47 -4.36 -6.36
C ASP A 394 -14.22 -5.07 -5.22
N LYS A 395 -15.26 -5.81 -5.57
CA LYS A 395 -15.93 -6.80 -4.75
C LYS A 395 -15.74 -8.10 -5.48
N ASP A 396 -14.69 -8.82 -5.08
CA ASP A 396 -14.56 -10.27 -5.13
C ASP A 396 -15.39 -10.98 -6.23
N GLU A 397 -15.13 -10.67 -7.51
CA GLU A 397 -15.56 -11.49 -8.65
C GLU A 397 -14.63 -12.71 -8.79
N LYS A 398 -14.39 -13.43 -7.70
CA LYS A 398 -13.70 -14.73 -7.74
C LYS A 398 -14.64 -15.91 -7.59
N ASP A 399 -15.85 -15.70 -7.10
CA ASP A 399 -16.80 -16.81 -6.86
C ASP A 399 -17.70 -17.13 -8.07
N ASN A 400 -17.70 -16.30 -9.13
CA ASN A 400 -18.64 -16.48 -10.25
C ASN A 400 -18.04 -17.17 -11.49
N ASP A 401 -16.71 -17.21 -11.63
CA ASP A 401 -16.07 -17.92 -12.75
C ASP A 401 -15.90 -19.42 -12.46
N GLU A 402 -15.95 -19.87 -11.20
CA GLU A 402 -15.83 -21.30 -10.83
C GLU A 402 -17.17 -22.07 -10.90
N GLN A 403 -18.33 -21.39 -10.96
CA GLN A 403 -19.63 -22.08 -11.07
C GLN A 403 -20.01 -22.47 -12.50
N ASP A 404 -19.45 -21.82 -13.52
CA ASP A 404 -19.78 -22.12 -14.92
C ASP A 404 -18.97 -23.31 -15.48
N GLU A 405 -17.96 -23.82 -14.77
CA GLU A 405 -17.19 -25.02 -15.17
C GLU A 405 -17.77 -26.34 -14.64
N GLU A 406 -18.62 -26.34 -13.61
CA GLU A 406 -19.16 -27.58 -13.01
C GLU A 406 -20.50 -28.07 -13.60
N GLU A 407 -21.25 -27.25 -14.37
CA GLU A 407 -22.53 -27.68 -14.97
C GLU A 407 -22.40 -28.30 -16.39
N GLY A 408 -21.16 -28.59 -16.83
CA GLY A 408 -20.86 -29.12 -18.17
C GLY A 408 -20.65 -30.64 -18.26
N GLU A 409 -20.70 -31.38 -17.16
CA GLU A 409 -20.62 -32.84 -17.15
C GLU A 409 -21.81 -33.45 -16.40
N ASP A 410 -22.92 -33.66 -17.12
CA ASP A 410 -23.86 -34.78 -16.93
C ASP A 410 -24.72 -35.03 -18.18
#